data_AF-A0A2M8NI10-F1
#
_entry.id   AF-A0A2M8NI10-F1
#
_cell.length_a   1.000
_cell.length_b   1.000
_cell.length_c   1.000
_cell.angle_alpha   90.00
_cell.angle_beta   90.00
_cell.angle_gamma   90.00
#
_symmetry.space_group_name_H-M   'P 1'
#
loop_
_entity.id
_entity.type
_entity.pdbx_description
1 polymer ?
#
loop_
_entity_poly.entity_id
_entity_poly.type
_entity_poly.pdbx_seq_one_letter_code
_entity_poly.pdbx_strand_id
1 'polypeptide(L)'
;MLETGRSQYNAFCAPCHGYAGYGDGVIVVEGFPMAQSFHTEEFRAAPVGRIYRAIAYGAGVMYDYAARVPVDKRWAIVAYIRALQHSQNAAYADLPAEIQAQLAQTGTQTTEAMGS
;
A
#
# COMPACT_ATOMS: atom_id res chain seq x y z
N MET A 1 -7.72 -0.07 -14.43
CA MET A 1 -8.02 -0.76 -13.15
C MET A 1 -7.23 -0.18 -11.98
N LEU A 2 -5.89 -0.14 -12.04
CA LEU A 2 -5.06 0.37 -10.92
C LEU A 2 -5.31 1.85 -10.61
N GLU A 3 -5.51 2.71 -11.60
CA GLU A 3 -5.84 4.12 -11.37
C GLU A 3 -7.16 4.32 -10.62
N THR A 4 -8.18 3.57 -11.01
CA THR A 4 -9.46 3.51 -10.29
C THR A 4 -9.24 2.99 -8.87
N GLY A 5 -8.43 1.94 -8.70
CA GLY A 5 -8.07 1.39 -7.40
C GLY A 5 -7.40 2.42 -6.50
N ARG A 6 -6.42 3.17 -7.03
CA ARG A 6 -5.74 4.27 -6.34
C ARG A 6 -6.71 5.36 -5.92
N SER A 7 -7.56 5.83 -6.83
CA SER A 7 -8.55 6.86 -6.54
C SER A 7 -9.49 6.44 -5.41
N GLN A 8 -10.02 5.22 -5.48
CA GLN A 8 -10.95 4.69 -4.49
C GLN A 8 -10.25 4.40 -3.14
N TYR A 9 -9.03 3.88 -3.16
CA TYR A 9 -8.21 3.67 -1.98
C TYR A 9 -7.93 5.00 -1.27
N ASN A 10 -7.51 6.02 -2.01
CA ASN A 10 -7.23 7.34 -1.44
C ASN A 10 -8.47 7.95 -0.80
N ALA A 11 -9.65 7.76 -1.41
CA ALA A 11 -10.91 8.30 -0.90
C ALA A 11 -11.42 7.56 0.36
N PHE A 12 -11.33 6.23 0.39
CA PHE A 12 -12.02 5.43 1.42
C PHE A 12 -11.11 4.71 2.40
N CYS A 13 -9.85 4.47 2.05
CA CYS A 13 -8.94 3.62 2.81
C CYS A 13 -7.76 4.40 3.41
N ALA A 14 -7.16 5.33 2.66
CA ALA A 14 -5.99 6.08 3.07
C ALA A 14 -6.16 6.90 4.37
N PRO A 15 -7.34 7.46 4.71
CA PRO A 15 -7.52 8.14 5.99
C PRO A 15 -7.19 7.28 7.20
N CYS A 16 -7.38 5.96 7.11
CA CYS A 16 -7.08 4.99 8.17
C CYS A 16 -5.77 4.23 7.94
N HIS A 17 -5.54 3.77 6.71
CA HIS A 17 -4.40 2.89 6.40
C HIS A 17 -3.15 3.64 5.89
N GLY A 18 -3.22 4.96 5.72
CA GLY A 18 -2.15 5.78 5.15
C GLY A 18 -2.06 5.64 3.62
N TYR A 19 -1.48 6.63 2.95
CA TYR A 19 -1.31 6.58 1.48
C TYR A 19 -0.39 5.44 1.03
N ALA A 20 0.61 5.11 1.84
CA ALA A 20 1.54 4.02 1.59
C ALA A 20 1.06 2.67 2.14
N GLY A 21 -0.02 2.61 2.95
CA GLY A 21 -0.58 1.36 3.46
C GLY A 21 0.05 0.83 4.75
N TYR A 22 0.74 1.67 5.54
CA TYR A 22 1.40 1.28 6.78
C TYR A 22 0.48 1.29 8.02
N GLY A 23 -0.78 1.69 7.88
CA GLY A 23 -1.73 1.73 9.00
C GLY A 23 -1.69 3.03 9.79
N ASP A 24 -0.96 4.03 9.28
CA ASP A 24 -0.61 5.31 9.89
C ASP A 24 -1.40 6.48 9.27
N GLY A 25 -2.66 6.22 8.88
CA GLY A 25 -3.52 7.25 8.31
C GLY A 25 -3.80 8.40 9.28
N VAL A 26 -4.28 9.53 8.74
CA VAL A 26 -4.49 10.78 9.51
C VAL A 26 -5.33 10.60 10.77
N ILE A 27 -6.29 9.66 10.79
CA ILE A 27 -7.13 9.44 11.97
C ILE A 27 -6.34 8.89 13.18
N VAL A 28 -5.18 8.27 12.96
CA VAL A 28 -4.30 7.79 14.03
C VAL A 28 -3.76 8.97 14.84
N VAL A 29 -3.46 10.08 14.16
CA VAL A 29 -3.03 11.34 14.81
C VAL A 29 -4.15 11.90 15.69
N GLU A 30 -5.41 11.66 15.30
CA GLU A 30 -6.61 12.07 16.05
C GLU A 30 -6.97 11.11 17.21
N GLY A 31 -6.10 10.16 17.54
CA GLY A 31 -6.26 9.25 18.68
C GLY A 31 -6.99 7.94 18.38
N PHE A 32 -7.29 7.64 17.12
CA PHE A 32 -7.77 6.31 16.72
C PHE A 32 -6.62 5.28 16.77
N PRO A 33 -6.93 3.99 17.03
CA PRO A 33 -5.91 2.95 16.99
C PRO A 33 -5.31 2.83 15.59
N MET A 34 -4.01 2.49 15.53
CA MET A 34 -3.33 2.19 14.26
C MET A 34 -4.07 1.09 13.51
N ALA A 35 -4.31 1.31 12.23
CA ALA A 35 -4.88 0.30 11.37
C ALA A 35 -3.85 -0.79 11.05
N GLN A 36 -4.33 -1.94 10.58
CA GLN A 36 -3.44 -3.01 10.11
C GLN A 36 -2.60 -2.51 8.92
N SER A 37 -1.28 -2.68 9.01
CA SER A 37 -0.36 -2.50 7.89
C SER A 37 -0.56 -3.60 6.85
N PHE A 38 -0.59 -3.22 5.57
CA PHE A 38 -0.64 -4.17 4.46
C PHE A 38 0.71 -4.83 4.16
N HIS A 39 1.79 -4.35 4.79
CA HIS A 39 3.16 -4.76 4.51
C HIS A 39 3.71 -5.79 5.47
N THR A 40 2.88 -6.38 6.34
CA THR A 40 3.30 -7.56 7.10
C THR A 40 3.36 -8.78 6.19
N GLU A 41 4.26 -9.71 6.49
CA GLU A 41 4.37 -10.96 5.73
C GLU A 41 3.05 -11.74 5.72
N GLU A 42 2.38 -11.81 6.88
CA GLU A 42 1.06 -12.43 7.03
C GLU A 42 0.04 -11.82 6.04
N PHE A 43 0.00 -10.49 5.91
CA PHE A 43 -0.97 -9.83 5.05
C PHE A 43 -0.61 -9.91 3.56
N ARG A 44 0.68 -9.99 3.23
CA ARG A 44 1.12 -10.28 1.86
C ARG A 44 0.76 -11.71 1.45
N ALA A 45 0.94 -12.68 2.33
CA ALA A 45 0.63 -14.09 2.09
C ALA A 45 -0.87 -14.39 2.11
N ALA A 46 -1.69 -13.55 2.77
CA ALA A 46 -3.12 -13.77 2.86
C ALA A 46 -3.80 -13.79 1.47
N PRO A 47 -4.89 -14.57 1.27
CA PRO A 47 -5.66 -14.54 0.03
C PRO A 47 -6.27 -13.17 -0.26
N VAL A 48 -6.34 -12.78 -1.54
CA VAL A 48 -7.00 -11.53 -1.98
C VAL A 48 -8.46 -11.40 -1.49
N GLY A 49 -9.14 -12.53 -1.28
CA GLY A 49 -10.50 -12.57 -0.73
C GLY A 49 -10.60 -12.00 0.68
N ARG A 50 -9.53 -12.05 1.50
CA ARG A 50 -9.51 -11.43 2.84
C ARG A 50 -9.69 -9.91 2.75
N ILE A 51 -9.00 -9.27 1.79
CA ILE A 51 -9.09 -7.83 1.53
C ILE A 51 -10.49 -7.48 1.00
N TYR A 52 -10.98 -8.21 0.00
CA TYR A 52 -12.31 -7.97 -0.55
C TYR A 52 -13.40 -8.08 0.52
N ARG A 53 -13.34 -9.13 1.37
CA ARG A 53 -14.29 -9.36 2.45
C ARG A 53 -14.26 -8.22 3.48
N ALA A 54 -13.08 -7.73 3.85
CA ALA A 54 -12.96 -6.59 4.77
C ALA A 54 -13.62 -5.32 4.21
N ILE A 55 -13.47 -5.04 2.91
CA ILE A 55 -14.15 -3.90 2.27
C ILE A 55 -15.67 -4.10 2.25
N ALA A 56 -16.12 -5.32 1.96
CA ALA A 56 -17.55 -5.63 1.80
C ALA A 56 -18.31 -5.76 3.12
N TYR A 57 -17.66 -6.19 4.21
CA TYR A 57 -18.34 -6.58 5.44
C TYR A 57 -17.67 -6.04 6.72
N GLY A 58 -16.63 -5.23 6.59
CA GLY A 58 -15.83 -4.76 7.72
C GLY A 58 -14.87 -5.82 8.27
N ALA A 59 -14.03 -5.42 9.22
CA ALA A 59 -13.08 -6.29 9.91
C ALA A 59 -12.63 -5.67 11.25
N GLY A 60 -12.94 -6.31 12.37
CA GLY A 60 -12.63 -5.77 13.69
C GLY A 60 -13.33 -4.41 13.90
N VAL A 61 -12.54 -3.35 14.09
CA VAL A 61 -13.04 -1.96 14.21
C VAL A 61 -13.26 -1.25 12.87
N MET A 62 -12.88 -1.86 11.75
CA MET A 62 -13.11 -1.32 10.41
C MET A 62 -14.57 -1.52 10.00
N TYR A 63 -15.26 -0.42 9.65
CA TYR A 63 -16.61 -0.43 9.10
C TYR A 63 -16.68 -1.12 7.74
N ASP A 64 -17.87 -1.59 7.35
CA ASP A 64 -18.12 -2.01 5.97
C ASP A 64 -18.27 -0.78 5.05
N TYR A 65 -17.92 -0.97 3.78
CA TYR A 65 -18.01 0.07 2.75
C TYR A 65 -18.90 -0.38 1.58
N ALA A 66 -19.75 -1.40 1.78
CA ALA A 66 -20.45 -2.04 0.67
C ALA A 66 -21.40 -1.09 -0.07
N ALA A 67 -22.07 -0.19 0.67
CA ALA A 67 -22.98 0.80 0.12
C ALA A 67 -22.27 1.94 -0.65
N ARG A 68 -20.98 2.17 -0.39
CA ARG A 68 -20.20 3.29 -0.95
C ARG A 68 -19.24 2.87 -2.04
N VAL A 69 -18.77 1.62 -2.01
CA VAL A 69 -17.80 1.07 -2.96
C VAL A 69 -18.47 -0.09 -3.71
N PRO A 70 -18.86 0.12 -4.98
CA PRO A 70 -19.41 -0.94 -5.84
C PRO A 70 -18.44 -2.10 -6.05
N VAL A 71 -18.96 -3.27 -6.42
CA VAL A 71 -18.18 -4.53 -6.50
C VAL A 71 -16.94 -4.43 -7.38
N ASP A 72 -17.04 -3.80 -8.57
CA ASP A 72 -15.92 -3.59 -9.49
C ASP A 72 -14.84 -2.69 -8.86
N LYS A 73 -15.24 -1.67 -8.12
CA LYS A 73 -14.35 -0.75 -7.40
C LYS A 73 -13.66 -1.43 -6.23
N ARG A 74 -14.32 -2.35 -5.53
CA ARG A 74 -13.68 -3.16 -4.46
C ARG A 74 -12.52 -3.98 -5.03
N TRP A 75 -12.71 -4.63 -6.18
CA TRP A 75 -11.62 -5.37 -6.83
C TRP A 75 -10.50 -4.45 -7.33
N ALA A 76 -10.83 -3.25 -7.80
CA ALA A 76 -9.81 -2.25 -8.14
C ALA A 76 -8.97 -1.84 -6.92
N ILE A 77 -9.59 -1.64 -5.75
CA ILE A 77 -8.88 -1.38 -4.49
C ILE A 77 -7.99 -2.56 -4.11
N VAL A 78 -8.50 -3.80 -4.19
CA VAL A 78 -7.72 -5.01 -3.90
C VAL A 78 -6.47 -5.08 -4.78
N ALA A 79 -6.60 -4.82 -6.08
CA ALA A 79 -5.46 -4.78 -6.99
C ALA A 79 -4.46 -3.67 -6.63
N TYR A 80 -4.94 -2.49 -6.24
CA TYR A 80 -4.08 -1.39 -5.82
C TYR A 80 -3.33 -1.70 -4.50
N ILE A 81 -3.97 -2.37 -3.54
CA ILE A 81 -3.28 -2.83 -2.32
C ILE A 81 -2.17 -3.82 -2.65
N ARG A 82 -2.36 -4.70 -3.65
CA ARG A 82 -1.28 -5.59 -4.13
C ARG A 82 -0.15 -4.83 -4.79
N ALA A 83 -0.46 -3.79 -5.55
CA ALA A 83 0.56 -2.90 -6.11
C ALA A 83 1.36 -2.19 -4.99
N LEU A 84 0.70 -1.71 -3.93
CA LEU A 84 1.38 -1.13 -2.77
C LEU A 84 2.30 -2.14 -2.07
N GLN A 85 1.81 -3.35 -1.82
CA GLN A 85 2.62 -4.42 -1.21
C GLN A 85 3.87 -4.73 -2.04
N HIS A 86 3.73 -4.73 -3.37
CA HIS A 86 4.87 -4.93 -4.26
C HIS A 86 5.82 -3.73 -4.25
N SER A 87 5.31 -2.49 -4.30
CA SER A 87 6.16 -1.30 -4.33
C SER A 87 7.03 -1.14 -3.08
N GLN A 88 6.53 -1.57 -1.91
CA GLN A 88 7.28 -1.50 -0.66
C GLN A 88 8.13 -2.74 -0.37
N ASN A 89 8.07 -3.76 -1.23
CA ASN A 89 8.82 -5.01 -1.07
C ASN A 89 9.45 -5.45 -2.40
N ALA A 90 9.80 -4.50 -3.26
CA ALA A 90 10.49 -4.78 -4.52
C ALA A 90 11.95 -5.11 -4.21
N ALA A 91 12.43 -6.28 -4.65
CA ALA A 91 13.85 -6.59 -4.53
C ALA A 91 14.64 -5.81 -5.58
N TYR A 92 15.87 -5.40 -5.25
CA TYR A 92 16.75 -4.75 -6.21
C TYR A 92 16.94 -5.57 -7.49
N ALA A 93 16.99 -6.90 -7.34
CA ALA A 93 17.11 -7.83 -8.46
C ALA A 93 15.91 -7.80 -9.43
N ASP A 94 14.74 -7.35 -8.98
CA ASP A 94 13.53 -7.25 -9.79
C ASP A 94 13.46 -5.94 -10.59
N LEU A 95 14.40 -5.01 -10.34
CA LEU A 95 14.44 -3.73 -11.05
C LEU A 95 15.00 -3.90 -12.47
N PRO A 96 14.58 -3.11 -13.45
CA PRO A 96 15.22 -3.07 -14.75
C PRO A 96 16.72 -2.77 -14.64
N ALA A 97 17.55 -3.40 -15.49
CA ALA A 97 19.01 -3.25 -15.46
C ALA A 97 19.46 -1.78 -15.54
N GLU A 98 18.71 -0.95 -16.26
CA GLU A 98 18.95 0.49 -16.33
C GLU A 98 18.80 1.18 -14.96
N ILE A 99 17.74 0.87 -14.22
CA ILE A 99 17.49 1.41 -12.88
C ILE A 99 18.54 0.89 -11.90
N GLN A 100 18.92 -0.38 -12.00
CA GLN A 100 20.02 -0.96 -11.22
C GLN A 100 21.32 -0.18 -11.44
N ALA A 101 21.69 0.07 -12.70
CA ALA A 101 22.89 0.82 -13.04
C ALA A 101 22.86 2.28 -12.53
N GLN A 102 21.71 2.94 -12.58
CA GLN A 102 21.54 4.30 -12.04
C GLN A 102 21.74 4.33 -10.52
N LEU A 103 21.11 3.40 -9.78
CA LEU A 103 21.23 3.31 -8.32
C LEU A 103 22.66 3.01 -7.87
N ALA A 104 23.39 2.16 -8.61
CA ALA A 104 24.80 1.88 -8.34
C ALA A 104 25.70 3.13 -8.49
N GLN A 105 25.42 3.98 -9.49
CA GLN A 105 26.18 5.22 -9.73
C GLN A 105 25.88 6.31 -8.68
N THR A 106 24.63 6.44 -8.23
CA THR A 106 24.26 7.41 -7.17
C THR A 106 24.93 7.10 -5.82
N GLY A 107 25.12 5.82 -5.52
CA GLY A 107 25.87 5.38 -4.33
C GLY A 107 27.33 5.81 -4.33
N THR A 108 27.99 5.78 -5.49
CA THR A 108 29.40 6.18 -5.65
C THR A 108 29.59 7.70 -5.55
N GLN A 109 28.67 8.49 -6.11
CA GLN A 109 28.76 9.96 -6.06
C GLN A 109 28.51 10.56 -4.67
N THR A 110 27.67 9.91 -3.85
CA THR A 110 27.37 10.37 -2.49
C THR A 110 28.56 10.17 -1.55
N THR A 111 29.36 9.11 -1.76
CA THR A 111 30.60 8.88 -1.01
C THR A 111 31.74 9.84 -1.38
N GLU A 112 31.79 10.34 -2.62
CA GLU A 112 32.79 11.33 -3.04
C GLU A 112 32.44 12.75 -2.52
N ALA A 113 31.16 13.09 -2.42
CA ALA A 113 30.70 14.40 -1.94
C ALA A 113 30.77 14.58 -0.40
N MET A 114 30.84 13.49 0.38
CA MET A 114 30.95 13.52 1.85
C MET A 114 32.40 13.42 2.36
N GLY A 115 33.38 13.33 1.46
CA GLY A 115 34.81 13.20 1.76
C GLY A 115 35.67 14.44 1.46
N SER A 116 35.05 15.62 1.28
CA SER A 116 35.75 16.92 1.12
C SER A 116 35.33 17.92 2.18
#